data_AF-A0AAX1EFT5-F1
#
_entry.id   AF-A0AAX1EFT5-F1
#
_cell.length_a   1.000
_cell.length_b   1.000
_cell.length_c   1.000
_cell.angle_alpha   90.00
_cell.angle_beta   90.00
_cell.angle_gamma   90.00
#
_symmetry.space_group_name_H-M   'P 1'
#
loop_
_entity.id
_entity.type
_entity.pdbx_description
1 polymer ?
#
loop_
_entity_poly.entity_id
_entity_poly.type
_entity_poly.pdbx_seq_one_letter_code
_entity_poly.pdbx_strand_id
1 'polypeptide(L)'
;MQLLKIKLWPFLFSKFKPWRLLFFLVLQTVSTSLFAFSAYSTDELEELEKEFVRLINQSETVERNPLAVEYINHIGKKLATSAQILPPYFFIVKSSEINAFAGPGGYIGINTQLILATENENELAAVMAHEMAHVRLHHLYYMLQHQKQMRIPMLASMLASIALGAINPTLGSGAMMASLTGFAQDNINFVRSNEKAADRIGIDMLKKAGFDPKGMAGFFKKMQANSRYYFSDNLPAILRTHPLDHDRIAEAENRSSYRRDKKFIDNPSYYLFKELIRTLVANDSKQLIEYYQHQCRNSGYSDACQYGYSLALLNIHRYHEAKNHLSPLIKKNPENLYYQIAMAESEIGLKNHSNALQKLNKLYTNYPDNYSAIMSYAKGLLEVGKSEKAARLLLKGNRQFKKDLPLCRMLARAQGESKQEEYAYFTQSQCLLLEGKHREAVRQLKVAQKLAQNDPYLRERILAMIDEIKFMAERT
;
A
#
# COMPACT_ATOMS: atom_id res chain seq x y z
N MET A 1 47.77 16.76 55.56
CA MET A 1 46.54 17.45 55.14
C MET A 1 46.95 18.77 54.47
N GLN A 2 47.29 18.73 53.18
CA GLN A 2 47.89 19.86 52.46
C GLN A 2 46.93 20.34 51.36
N LEU A 3 46.31 21.49 51.60
CA LEU A 3 45.69 22.34 50.58
C LEU A 3 46.65 23.50 50.34
N LEU A 4 47.29 23.51 49.16
CA LEU A 4 48.17 24.58 48.72
C LEU A 4 47.34 25.68 48.06
N LYS A 5 47.28 26.84 48.72
CA LYS A 5 46.90 28.12 48.12
C LYS A 5 48.02 28.58 47.19
N ILE A 6 47.69 29.05 45.99
CA ILE A 6 48.58 29.92 45.21
C ILE A 6 47.85 31.22 44.85
N LYS A 7 48.56 32.32 45.14
CA LYS A 7 48.21 33.73 45.01
C LYS A 7 48.31 34.22 43.56
N LEU A 8 47.53 35.27 43.29
CA LEU A 8 47.54 36.20 42.16
C LEU A 8 48.91 36.87 41.92
N TRP A 9 49.27 37.26 40.68
CA TRP A 9 49.08 38.61 40.06
C TRP A 9 49.97 38.81 38.77
N PRO A 10 50.01 39.95 38.03
CA PRO A 10 49.30 40.18 36.76
C PRO A 10 50.20 40.72 35.60
N PHE A 11 49.56 41.30 34.55
CA PHE A 11 50.08 42.09 33.40
C PHE A 11 50.37 41.31 32.09
N LEU A 12 50.14 41.79 30.85
CA LEU A 12 49.64 43.07 30.31
C LEU A 12 49.07 42.82 28.89
N PHE A 13 48.14 43.68 28.49
CA PHE A 13 47.43 43.80 27.21
C PHE A 13 48.26 43.66 25.92
N SER A 14 47.64 43.12 24.85
CA SER A 14 47.53 43.81 23.54
C SER A 14 46.90 42.93 22.44
N LYS A 15 45.76 43.43 21.92
CA LYS A 15 45.17 43.21 20.58
C LYS A 15 44.65 41.81 20.21
N PHE A 16 43.34 41.57 20.36
CA PHE A 16 42.54 40.85 19.35
C PHE A 16 41.07 41.31 19.38
N LYS A 17 40.51 41.59 18.20
CA LYS A 17 39.19 42.22 17.95
C LYS A 17 38.00 41.31 18.36
N PRO A 18 36.85 41.88 18.80
CA PRO A 18 35.73 41.12 19.32
C PRO A 18 34.73 40.78 18.20
N TRP A 19 34.93 39.66 17.49
CA TRP A 19 33.86 39.17 16.60
C TRP A 19 33.80 37.65 16.41
N ARG A 20 34.25 36.86 17.39
CA ARG A 20 34.18 35.39 17.33
C ARG A 20 33.77 34.71 18.64
N LEU A 21 32.91 35.35 19.43
CA LEU A 21 32.23 34.76 20.59
C LEU A 21 30.70 34.86 20.46
N LEU A 22 30.21 34.56 19.26
CA LEU A 22 28.77 34.36 18.95
C LEU A 22 28.61 33.02 18.23
N PHE A 23 29.09 31.96 18.86
CA PHE A 23 28.97 30.60 18.31
C PHE A 23 28.73 29.55 19.40
N PHE A 24 27.89 29.85 20.40
CA PHE A 24 27.35 28.85 21.33
C PHE A 24 26.03 29.33 21.92
N LEU A 25 25.01 29.45 21.07
CA LEU A 25 23.60 29.45 21.49
C LEU A 25 22.71 29.17 20.28
N VAL A 26 22.98 28.05 19.59
CA VAL A 26 21.92 27.38 18.83
C VAL A 26 21.02 26.77 19.89
N LEU A 27 19.93 27.46 20.19
CA LEU A 27 18.77 26.86 20.84
C LEU A 27 18.45 25.62 20.00
N GLN A 28 18.83 24.46 20.52
CA GLN A 28 18.29 23.20 20.08
C GLN A 28 16.82 23.23 20.45
N THR A 29 16.00 23.82 19.58
CA THR A 29 14.66 23.28 19.37
C THR A 29 14.90 21.92 18.70
N VAL A 30 15.27 20.93 19.52
CA VAL A 30 14.91 19.56 19.21
C VAL A 30 13.39 19.62 19.17
N SER A 31 12.84 19.80 17.98
CA SER A 31 11.50 19.37 17.67
C SER A 31 11.54 17.88 17.93
N THR A 32 11.30 17.49 19.19
CA THR A 32 10.91 16.14 19.52
C THR A 32 9.69 15.92 18.65
N SER A 33 9.88 15.19 17.55
CA SER A 33 8.80 14.64 16.79
C SER A 33 7.97 13.85 17.78
N LEU A 34 6.87 14.46 18.23
CA LEU A 34 5.74 13.85 18.89
C LEU A 34 5.04 12.92 17.88
N PHE A 35 5.79 11.99 17.30
CA PHE A 35 5.27 10.72 16.81
C PHE A 35 5.67 9.68 17.87
N ALA A 36 5.31 9.98 19.11
CA ALA A 36 5.29 8.98 20.16
C ALA A 36 4.33 7.87 19.73
N PHE A 37 4.64 6.64 20.15
CA PHE A 37 3.71 5.51 20.16
C PHE A 37 2.27 6.02 20.30
N SER A 38 1.41 5.68 19.33
CA SER A 38 -0.03 5.93 19.48
C SER A 38 -0.43 5.50 20.88
N ALA A 39 -1.01 6.38 21.69
CA ALA A 39 -1.42 6.11 23.07
C ALA A 39 -2.44 4.95 23.19
N TYR A 40 -2.79 4.33 22.05
CA TYR A 40 -3.72 3.23 21.88
C TYR A 40 -3.05 1.92 21.42
N SER A 41 -1.72 1.87 21.28
CA SER A 41 -0.99 0.61 21.00
C SER A 41 -0.91 -0.25 22.27
N THR A 42 -1.20 -1.54 22.14
CA THR A 42 -1.02 -2.55 23.21
C THR A 42 -0.23 -3.70 22.62
N ASP A 43 0.52 -4.46 23.42
CA ASP A 43 1.31 -5.60 22.93
C ASP A 43 0.48 -6.56 22.06
N GLU A 44 -0.77 -6.83 22.46
CA GLU A 44 -1.72 -7.64 21.68
C GLU A 44 -2.04 -7.05 20.30
N LEU A 45 -2.21 -5.73 20.20
CA LEU A 45 -2.48 -5.07 18.91
C LEU A 45 -1.25 -5.05 18.01
N GLU A 46 -0.06 -4.94 18.59
CA GLU A 46 1.20 -5.01 17.85
C GLU A 46 1.45 -6.43 17.34
N GLU A 47 1.13 -7.45 18.13
CA GLU A 47 1.17 -8.85 17.70
C GLU A 47 0.14 -9.14 16.61
N LEU A 48 -1.10 -8.65 16.79
CA LEU A 48 -2.14 -8.75 15.78
C LEU A 48 -1.75 -8.06 14.46
N GLU A 49 -1.10 -6.89 14.52
CA GLU A 49 -0.54 -6.22 13.35
C GLU A 49 0.52 -7.08 12.65
N LYS A 50 1.49 -7.62 13.41
CA LYS A 50 2.55 -8.49 12.84
C LYS A 50 1.95 -9.68 12.11
N GLU A 51 0.97 -10.34 12.74
CA GLU A 51 0.26 -11.48 12.16
C GLU A 51 -0.57 -11.10 10.94
N PHE A 52 -1.24 -9.94 10.97
CA PHE A 52 -1.99 -9.42 9.84
C PHE A 52 -1.09 -9.16 8.63
N VAL A 53 0.05 -8.50 8.85
CA VAL A 53 1.05 -8.23 7.81
C VAL A 53 1.62 -9.52 7.25
N ARG A 54 1.88 -10.51 8.11
CA ARG A 54 2.33 -11.85 7.69
C ARG A 54 1.33 -12.49 6.71
N LEU A 55 0.05 -12.46 7.04
CA LEU A 55 -1.01 -13.03 6.21
C LEU A 55 -1.17 -12.28 4.88
N ILE A 56 -1.07 -10.96 4.87
CA ILE A 56 -1.01 -10.15 3.64
C ILE A 56 0.18 -10.59 2.76
N ASN A 57 1.34 -10.83 3.37
CA ASN A 57 2.56 -11.23 2.67
C ASN A 57 2.51 -12.65 2.11
N GLN A 58 1.77 -13.55 2.76
CA GLN A 58 1.55 -14.92 2.29
C GLN A 58 0.43 -15.03 1.26
N SER A 59 -0.51 -14.08 1.22
CA SER A 59 -1.68 -14.14 0.35
C SER A 59 -1.34 -13.94 -1.13
N GLU A 60 -1.82 -14.85 -1.97
CA GLU A 60 -1.78 -14.74 -3.43
C GLU A 60 -2.88 -13.84 -3.99
N THR A 61 -3.90 -13.54 -3.19
CA THR A 61 -5.00 -12.65 -3.59
C THR A 61 -4.63 -11.18 -3.47
N VAL A 62 -3.52 -10.84 -2.81
CA VAL A 62 -3.03 -9.46 -2.73
C VAL A 62 -2.39 -9.07 -4.08
N GLU A 63 -2.94 -8.05 -4.72
CA GLU A 63 -2.40 -7.50 -5.96
C GLU A 63 -1.17 -6.61 -5.66
N ARG A 64 -0.08 -6.87 -6.40
CA ARG A 64 1.27 -6.33 -6.15
C ARG A 64 1.84 -5.59 -7.35
N ASN A 65 1.03 -5.35 -8.38
CA ASN A 65 1.40 -4.54 -9.53
C ASN A 65 1.87 -3.15 -9.06
N PRO A 66 3.09 -2.71 -9.42
CA PRO A 66 3.65 -1.48 -8.88
C PRO A 66 2.81 -0.24 -9.17
N LEU A 67 2.23 -0.14 -10.38
CA LEU A 67 1.37 0.98 -10.77
C LEU A 67 0.11 1.04 -9.92
N ALA A 68 -0.51 -0.11 -9.68
CA ALA A 68 -1.71 -0.20 -8.89
C ALA A 68 -1.45 0.21 -7.43
N VAL A 69 -0.41 -0.36 -6.81
CA VAL A 69 -0.01 -0.08 -5.42
C VAL A 69 0.39 1.39 -5.24
N GLU A 70 1.17 1.95 -6.15
CA GLU A 70 1.59 3.36 -6.10
C GLU A 70 0.36 4.29 -6.17
N TYR A 71 -0.59 4.00 -7.05
CA TYR A 71 -1.76 4.85 -7.25
C TYR A 71 -2.65 4.93 -6.01
N ILE A 72 -3.01 3.78 -5.41
CA ILE A 72 -3.83 3.78 -4.18
C ILE A 72 -3.09 4.42 -3.01
N ASN A 73 -1.78 4.18 -2.85
CA ASN A 73 -1.02 4.79 -1.76
C ASN A 73 -0.80 6.29 -1.98
N HIS A 74 -0.79 6.77 -3.24
CA HIS A 74 -0.77 8.18 -3.55
C HIS A 74 -2.04 8.90 -3.07
N ILE A 75 -3.23 8.34 -3.36
CA ILE A 75 -4.50 8.88 -2.83
C ILE A 75 -4.49 8.85 -1.30
N GLY A 76 -4.07 7.73 -0.71
CA GLY A 76 -3.94 7.57 0.74
C GLY A 76 -3.04 8.62 1.38
N LYS A 77 -1.85 8.85 0.82
CA LYS A 77 -0.92 9.87 1.29
C LYS A 77 -1.51 11.29 1.20
N LYS A 78 -2.24 11.59 0.12
CA LYS A 78 -2.90 12.89 -0.07
C LYS A 78 -3.98 13.14 0.99
N LEU A 79 -4.81 12.14 1.27
CA LEU A 79 -5.82 12.17 2.34
C LEU A 79 -5.16 12.34 3.72
N ALA A 80 -4.17 11.50 4.03
CA ALA A 80 -3.49 11.50 5.33
C ALA A 80 -2.75 12.81 5.62
N THR A 81 -2.05 13.36 4.63
CA THR A 81 -1.37 14.66 4.74
C THR A 81 -2.36 15.78 5.07
N SER A 82 -3.51 15.78 4.40
CA SER A 82 -4.58 16.76 4.60
C SER A 82 -5.26 16.61 5.97
N ALA A 83 -5.27 15.38 6.49
CA ALA A 83 -5.80 15.03 7.80
C ALA A 83 -4.78 15.22 8.95
N GLN A 84 -3.51 15.49 8.64
CA GLN A 84 -2.38 15.57 9.58
C GLN A 84 -2.19 14.29 10.41
N ILE A 85 -2.30 13.14 9.75
CA ILE A 85 -2.05 11.83 10.36
C ILE A 85 -0.96 11.07 9.60
N LEU A 86 -0.37 10.06 10.23
CA LEU A 86 0.52 9.14 9.54
C LEU A 86 -0.26 8.40 8.43
N PRO A 87 0.31 8.29 7.21
CA PRO A 87 -0.38 7.63 6.12
C PRO A 87 -0.54 6.13 6.41
N PRO A 88 -1.78 5.60 6.40
CA PRO A 88 -1.99 4.17 6.42
C PRO A 88 -1.43 3.52 5.16
N TYR A 89 -1.13 2.22 5.23
CA TYR A 89 -0.71 1.45 4.07
C TYR A 89 -1.94 0.85 3.38
N PHE A 90 -2.17 1.23 2.14
CA PHE A 90 -3.25 0.65 1.35
C PHE A 90 -2.74 -0.53 0.52
N PHE A 91 -3.51 -1.60 0.45
CA PHE A 91 -3.27 -2.75 -0.42
C PHE A 91 -4.55 -3.17 -1.15
N ILE A 92 -4.38 -3.84 -2.28
CA ILE A 92 -5.48 -4.27 -3.14
C ILE A 92 -5.68 -5.77 -3.00
N VAL A 93 -6.93 -6.19 -2.84
CA VAL A 93 -7.31 -7.61 -2.75
C VAL A 93 -8.12 -8.00 -3.98
N LYS A 94 -7.67 -9.01 -4.71
CA LYS A 94 -8.40 -9.62 -5.82
C LYS A 94 -9.65 -10.29 -5.27
N SER A 95 -10.79 -9.67 -5.52
CA SER A 95 -12.09 -10.14 -5.05
C SER A 95 -13.21 -9.60 -5.95
N SER A 96 -14.22 -10.44 -6.18
CA SER A 96 -15.49 -10.10 -6.82
C SER A 96 -16.46 -9.36 -5.89
N GLU A 97 -16.11 -9.17 -4.62
CA GLU A 97 -16.95 -8.50 -3.62
C GLU A 97 -16.66 -6.99 -3.59
N ILE A 98 -17.72 -6.17 -3.54
CA ILE A 98 -17.59 -4.73 -3.30
C ILE A 98 -17.35 -4.51 -1.80
N ASN A 99 -16.07 -4.49 -1.40
CA ASN A 99 -15.70 -4.27 -0.01
C ASN A 99 -14.37 -3.50 0.13
N ALA A 100 -14.22 -2.83 1.27
CA ALA A 100 -12.97 -2.32 1.79
C ALA A 100 -12.97 -2.54 3.31
N PHE A 101 -11.79 -2.53 3.92
CA PHE A 101 -11.68 -2.74 5.36
C PHE A 101 -10.37 -2.17 5.92
N ALA A 102 -10.45 -1.61 7.13
CA ALA A 102 -9.30 -1.24 7.93
C ALA A 102 -8.87 -2.37 8.88
N GLY A 103 -7.65 -2.85 8.68
CA GLY A 103 -6.97 -3.79 9.58
C GLY A 103 -6.13 -3.10 10.66
N PRO A 104 -5.50 -3.90 11.53
CA PRO A 104 -4.57 -3.42 12.56
C PRO A 104 -3.38 -2.66 11.94
N GLY A 105 -2.76 -1.76 12.72
CA GLY A 105 -1.57 -1.01 12.28
C GLY A 105 -1.80 0.03 11.17
N GLY A 106 -3.06 0.27 10.79
CA GLY A 106 -3.37 1.16 9.67
C GLY A 106 -3.12 0.51 8.29
N TYR A 107 -3.24 -0.81 8.19
CA TYR A 107 -3.26 -1.52 6.93
C TYR A 107 -4.69 -1.59 6.40
N ILE A 108 -4.96 -0.97 5.25
CA ILE A 108 -6.31 -0.85 4.68
C ILE A 108 -6.39 -1.65 3.37
N GLY A 109 -7.29 -2.63 3.33
CA GLY A 109 -7.55 -3.45 2.15
C GLY A 109 -8.69 -2.87 1.31
N ILE A 110 -8.50 -2.84 -0.01
CA ILE A 110 -9.53 -2.43 -0.98
C ILE A 110 -9.73 -3.55 -1.99
N ASN A 111 -10.97 -4.03 -2.16
CA ASN A 111 -11.24 -5.06 -3.14
C ASN A 111 -11.25 -4.49 -4.56
N THR A 112 -10.80 -5.32 -5.51
CA THR A 112 -10.79 -4.97 -6.93
C THR A 112 -12.18 -4.66 -7.47
N GLN A 113 -13.22 -5.41 -7.06
CA GLN A 113 -14.58 -5.10 -7.51
C GLN A 113 -15.09 -3.75 -6.99
N LEU A 114 -14.66 -3.30 -5.80
CA LEU A 114 -15.00 -1.97 -5.30
C LEU A 114 -14.42 -0.88 -6.21
N ILE A 115 -13.15 -1.00 -6.58
CA ILE A 115 -12.48 -0.07 -7.50
C ILE A 115 -13.17 -0.08 -8.88
N LEU A 116 -13.63 -1.24 -9.35
CA LEU A 116 -14.35 -1.34 -10.63
C LEU A 116 -15.76 -0.74 -10.55
N ALA A 117 -16.39 -0.72 -9.36
CA ALA A 117 -17.71 -0.14 -9.12
C ALA A 117 -17.69 1.41 -9.00
N THR A 118 -16.57 2.00 -8.58
CA THR A 118 -16.46 3.46 -8.44
C THR A 118 -16.45 4.17 -9.80
N GLU A 119 -17.24 5.22 -9.96
CA GLU A 119 -17.38 5.96 -11.23
C GLU A 119 -16.18 6.87 -11.52
N ASN A 120 -15.65 7.52 -10.50
CA ASN A 120 -14.56 8.48 -10.60
C ASN A 120 -13.63 8.38 -9.36
N GLU A 121 -12.52 9.11 -9.39
CA GLU A 121 -11.52 9.12 -8.32
C GLU A 121 -12.11 9.60 -6.98
N ASN A 122 -13.12 10.49 -7.00
CA ASN A 122 -13.71 11.04 -5.78
C ASN A 122 -14.51 9.98 -5.00
N GLU A 123 -15.19 9.06 -5.70
CA GLU A 123 -15.87 7.93 -5.03
C GLU A 123 -14.87 6.96 -4.39
N LEU A 124 -13.78 6.63 -5.10
CA LEU A 124 -12.72 5.78 -4.54
C LEU A 124 -12.06 6.46 -3.33
N ALA A 125 -11.71 7.75 -3.46
CA ALA A 125 -11.16 8.53 -2.37
C ALA A 125 -12.12 8.60 -1.18
N ALA A 126 -13.43 8.63 -1.41
CA ALA A 126 -14.43 8.66 -0.35
C ALA A 126 -14.45 7.38 0.48
N VAL A 127 -14.40 6.21 -0.17
CA VAL A 127 -14.24 4.92 0.52
C VAL A 127 -12.93 4.89 1.29
N MET A 128 -11.83 5.31 0.67
CA MET A 128 -10.52 5.35 1.34
C MET A 128 -10.48 6.30 2.55
N ALA A 129 -11.17 7.44 2.46
CA ALA A 129 -11.27 8.39 3.55
C ALA A 129 -12.13 7.85 4.70
N HIS A 130 -13.18 7.07 4.39
CA HIS A 130 -13.99 6.35 5.38
C HIS A 130 -13.15 5.33 6.16
N GLU A 131 -12.43 4.45 5.46
CA GLU A 131 -11.55 3.46 6.10
C GLU A 131 -10.42 4.12 6.92
N MET A 132 -9.86 5.21 6.39
CA MET A 132 -8.85 6.00 7.12
C MET A 132 -9.43 6.64 8.38
N ALA A 133 -10.70 7.05 8.36
CA ALA A 133 -11.37 7.55 9.54
C ALA A 133 -11.56 6.45 10.61
N HIS A 134 -11.84 5.20 10.23
CA HIS A 134 -11.85 4.07 11.17
C HIS A 134 -10.50 3.88 11.88
N VAL A 135 -9.39 3.97 11.13
CA VAL A 135 -8.04 3.90 11.68
C VAL A 135 -7.77 5.07 12.62
N ARG A 136 -8.06 6.31 12.18
CA ARG A 136 -7.85 7.53 12.95
C ARG A 136 -8.64 7.56 14.26
N LEU A 137 -9.87 7.04 14.24
CA LEU A 137 -10.76 6.99 15.40
C LEU A 137 -10.53 5.75 16.27
N HIS A 138 -9.56 4.89 15.91
CA HIS A 138 -9.24 3.66 16.64
C HIS A 138 -10.47 2.75 16.86
N HIS A 139 -11.39 2.69 15.88
CA HIS A 139 -12.63 1.91 16.02
C HIS A 139 -12.36 0.43 16.29
N LEU A 140 -11.31 -0.17 15.71
CA LEU A 140 -10.90 -1.55 16.00
C LEU A 140 -10.53 -1.75 17.47
N TYR A 141 -9.75 -0.84 18.04
CA TYR A 141 -9.38 -0.88 19.46
C TYR A 141 -10.61 -0.72 20.35
N TYR A 142 -11.47 0.26 20.09
CA TYR A 142 -12.67 0.47 20.89
C TYR A 142 -13.66 -0.69 20.77
N MET A 143 -13.77 -1.33 19.60
CA MET A 143 -14.54 -2.55 19.42
C MET A 143 -14.02 -3.69 20.31
N LEU A 144 -12.70 -3.89 20.36
CA LEU A 144 -12.05 -4.87 21.24
C LEU A 144 -12.27 -4.55 22.73
N GLN A 145 -12.25 -3.28 23.12
CA GLN A 145 -12.47 -2.86 24.51
C GLN A 145 -13.95 -2.92 24.93
N HIS A 146 -14.88 -2.68 24.01
CA HIS A 146 -16.32 -2.75 24.27
C HIS A 146 -16.76 -4.16 24.70
N GLN A 147 -16.01 -5.19 24.30
CA GLN A 147 -16.29 -6.59 24.64
C GLN A 147 -15.16 -7.24 25.45
N LYS A 148 -14.91 -6.76 26.69
CA LYS A 148 -13.83 -7.28 27.56
C LYS A 148 -13.80 -8.81 27.70
N GLN A 149 -14.96 -9.46 27.80
CA GLN A 149 -15.07 -10.92 27.94
C GLN A 149 -14.84 -11.68 26.62
N MET A 150 -15.10 -11.06 25.46
CA MET A 150 -14.93 -11.67 24.14
C MET A 150 -13.64 -11.22 23.44
N ARG A 151 -12.80 -10.39 24.08
CA ARG A 151 -11.59 -9.83 23.49
C ARG A 151 -10.66 -10.90 22.91
N ILE A 152 -10.30 -11.93 23.68
CA ILE A 152 -9.41 -13.00 23.21
C ILE A 152 -10.08 -13.86 22.12
N PRO A 153 -11.32 -14.38 22.31
CA PRO A 153 -12.03 -15.08 21.24
C PRO A 153 -12.15 -14.26 19.95
N MET A 154 -12.44 -12.96 20.05
CA MET A 154 -12.60 -12.08 18.88
C MET A 154 -11.29 -11.86 18.15
N LEU A 155 -10.17 -11.67 18.86
CA LEU A 155 -8.84 -11.61 18.25
C LEU A 155 -8.50 -12.92 17.52
N ALA A 156 -8.74 -14.07 18.17
CA ALA A 156 -8.50 -15.38 17.58
C ALA A 156 -9.38 -15.62 16.34
N SER A 157 -10.66 -15.25 16.39
CA SER A 157 -11.57 -15.34 15.26
C SER A 157 -11.18 -14.39 14.13
N MET A 158 -10.72 -13.17 14.43
CA MET A 158 -10.22 -12.23 13.44
C MET A 158 -9.00 -12.80 12.72
N LEU A 159 -8.03 -13.32 13.46
CA LEU A 159 -6.85 -14.00 12.90
C LEU A 159 -7.23 -15.19 12.02
N ALA A 160 -8.15 -16.05 12.48
CA ALA A 160 -8.65 -17.18 11.70
C ALA A 160 -9.35 -16.71 10.42
N SER A 161 -10.11 -15.63 10.49
CA SER A 161 -10.83 -15.06 9.35
C SER A 161 -9.89 -14.43 8.33
N ILE A 162 -8.84 -13.74 8.78
CA ILE A 162 -7.78 -13.24 7.90
C ILE A 162 -7.05 -14.40 7.23
N ALA A 163 -6.72 -15.46 7.99
CA ALA A 163 -6.05 -16.64 7.43
C ALA A 163 -6.90 -17.33 6.36
N LEU A 164 -8.21 -17.46 6.60
CA LEU A 164 -9.16 -17.95 5.60
C LEU A 164 -9.29 -16.98 4.43
N GLY A 165 -9.25 -15.66 4.68
CA GLY A 165 -9.30 -14.60 3.67
C GLY A 165 -8.10 -14.58 2.74
N ALA A 166 -6.92 -14.93 3.24
CA ALA A 166 -5.70 -15.08 2.44
C ALA A 166 -5.83 -16.21 1.41
N ILE A 167 -6.60 -17.26 1.74
CA ILE A 167 -6.91 -18.38 0.83
C ILE A 167 -8.09 -18.03 -0.08
N ASN A 168 -9.15 -17.46 0.50
CA ASN A 168 -10.37 -17.09 -0.20
C ASN A 168 -11.03 -15.87 0.50
N PRO A 169 -11.06 -14.70 -0.15
CA PRO A 169 -11.61 -13.47 0.45
C PRO A 169 -13.06 -13.59 0.90
N THR A 170 -13.89 -14.36 0.18
CA THR A 170 -15.29 -14.62 0.53
C THR A 170 -15.41 -15.50 1.78
N LEU A 171 -14.56 -16.51 1.93
CA LEU A 171 -14.52 -17.32 3.16
C LEU A 171 -14.03 -16.52 4.36
N GLY A 172 -12.99 -15.69 4.19
CA GLY A 172 -12.47 -14.85 5.28
C GLY A 172 -13.49 -13.82 5.75
N SER A 173 -14.14 -13.13 4.82
CA SER A 173 -15.23 -12.19 5.17
C SER A 173 -16.42 -12.89 5.81
N GLY A 174 -16.82 -14.07 5.31
CA GLY A 174 -17.88 -14.88 5.90
C GLY A 174 -17.55 -15.41 7.31
N ALA A 175 -16.32 -15.84 7.54
CA ALA A 175 -15.85 -16.30 8.86
C ALA A 175 -15.76 -15.15 9.87
N MET A 176 -15.26 -13.98 9.43
CA MET A 176 -15.26 -12.78 10.26
C MET A 176 -16.69 -12.45 10.65
N MET A 177 -17.61 -12.50 9.68
CA MET A 177 -19.02 -12.25 9.92
C MET A 177 -19.66 -13.27 10.88
N ALA A 178 -19.33 -14.55 10.74
CA ALA A 178 -19.82 -15.59 11.63
C ALA A 178 -19.32 -15.39 13.07
N SER A 179 -18.09 -14.91 13.25
CA SER A 179 -17.55 -14.59 14.58
C SER A 179 -18.27 -13.44 15.28
N LEU A 180 -19.01 -12.65 14.51
CA LEU A 180 -19.81 -11.54 14.97
C LEU A 180 -21.29 -11.94 15.24
N THR A 181 -21.67 -13.22 15.05
CA THR A 181 -23.02 -13.70 15.37
C THR A 181 -23.24 -13.77 16.88
N GLY A 182 -24.33 -13.15 17.37
CA GLY A 182 -24.65 -13.05 18.81
C GLY A 182 -24.70 -11.63 19.38
N PHE A 183 -24.64 -10.59 18.53
CA PHE A 183 -24.69 -9.20 18.98
C PHE A 183 -26.01 -8.80 19.66
N ALA A 184 -25.91 -8.36 20.92
CA ALA A 184 -26.94 -7.56 21.58
C ALA A 184 -27.17 -6.21 20.87
N GLN A 185 -28.36 -5.63 21.01
CA GLN A 185 -28.76 -4.34 20.41
C GLN A 185 -27.75 -3.21 20.67
N ASP A 186 -27.04 -3.24 21.80
CA ASP A 186 -26.01 -2.28 22.17
C ASP A 186 -24.83 -2.27 21.19
N ASN A 187 -24.41 -3.44 20.69
CA ASN A 187 -23.33 -3.53 19.71
C ASN A 187 -23.74 -2.92 18.36
N ILE A 188 -25.03 -3.06 17.98
CA ILE A 188 -25.57 -2.47 16.74
C ILE A 188 -25.51 -0.95 16.82
N ASN A 189 -25.94 -0.39 17.95
CA ASN A 189 -25.93 1.04 18.18
C ASN A 189 -24.50 1.58 18.19
N PHE A 190 -23.57 0.86 18.84
CA PHE A 190 -22.15 1.17 18.84
C PHE A 190 -21.56 1.22 17.42
N VAL A 191 -21.78 0.18 16.61
CA VAL A 191 -21.32 0.13 15.21
C VAL A 191 -21.91 1.28 14.40
N ARG A 192 -23.23 1.52 14.46
CA ARG A 192 -23.86 2.63 13.74
C ARG A 192 -23.30 4.00 14.16
N SER A 193 -22.97 4.18 15.43
CA SER A 193 -22.36 5.41 15.92
C SER A 193 -20.95 5.62 15.35
N ASN A 194 -20.15 4.54 15.26
CA ASN A 194 -18.82 4.55 14.65
C ASN A 194 -18.90 4.87 13.15
N GLU A 195 -19.86 4.30 12.44
CA GLU A 195 -20.09 4.58 11.01
C GLU A 195 -20.38 6.07 10.78
N LYS A 196 -21.32 6.66 11.55
CA LYS A 196 -21.62 8.10 11.44
C LYS A 196 -20.40 8.95 11.79
N ALA A 197 -19.58 8.56 12.75
CA ALA A 197 -18.33 9.26 13.06
C ALA A 197 -17.30 9.17 11.93
N ALA A 198 -17.13 7.99 11.34
CA ALA A 198 -16.24 7.75 10.21
C ALA A 198 -16.66 8.57 8.98
N ASP A 199 -17.95 8.59 8.62
CA ASP A 199 -18.49 9.40 7.51
C ASP A 199 -18.14 10.88 7.67
N ARG A 200 -18.38 11.43 8.86
CA ARG A 200 -18.15 12.85 9.16
C ARG A 200 -16.70 13.24 9.01
N ILE A 201 -15.80 12.42 9.56
CA ILE A 201 -14.35 12.65 9.48
C ILE A 201 -13.86 12.41 8.05
N GLY A 202 -14.32 11.38 7.37
CA GLY A 202 -13.98 11.07 5.99
C GLY A 202 -14.36 12.21 5.04
N ILE A 203 -15.57 12.78 5.18
CA ILE A 203 -16.01 13.94 4.39
C ILE A 203 -15.11 15.16 4.64
N ASP A 204 -14.69 15.41 5.88
CA ASP A 204 -13.75 16.48 6.20
C ASP A 204 -12.36 16.24 5.57
N MET A 205 -11.88 15.00 5.59
CA MET A 205 -10.63 14.62 4.91
C MET A 205 -10.72 14.86 3.39
N LEU A 206 -11.83 14.48 2.74
CA LEU A 206 -12.05 14.72 1.31
C LEU A 206 -11.97 16.21 0.97
N LYS A 207 -12.69 17.04 1.74
CA LYS A 207 -12.71 18.50 1.55
C LYS A 207 -11.31 19.10 1.66
N LYS A 208 -10.55 18.71 2.68
CA LYS A 208 -9.18 19.19 2.93
C LYS A 208 -8.20 18.73 1.84
N ALA A 209 -8.36 17.48 1.38
CA ALA A 209 -7.55 16.90 0.30
C ALA A 209 -7.96 17.39 -1.11
N GLY A 210 -9.04 18.16 -1.22
CA GLY A 210 -9.52 18.71 -2.48
C GLY A 210 -10.23 17.70 -3.39
N PHE A 211 -10.71 16.59 -2.84
CA PHE A 211 -11.65 15.68 -3.51
C PHE A 211 -13.09 16.18 -3.36
N ASP A 212 -13.98 15.79 -4.28
CA ASP A 212 -15.41 16.11 -4.17
C ASP A 212 -16.05 15.29 -3.03
N PRO A 213 -16.51 15.91 -1.93
CA PRO A 213 -17.17 15.17 -0.86
C PRO A 213 -18.47 14.49 -1.31
N LYS A 214 -19.09 14.94 -2.42
CA LYS A 214 -20.26 14.26 -3.01
C LYS A 214 -19.97 12.83 -3.46
N GLY A 215 -18.69 12.49 -3.68
CA GLY A 215 -18.27 11.12 -3.97
C GLY A 215 -18.71 10.12 -2.90
N MET A 216 -18.78 10.53 -1.62
CA MET A 216 -19.26 9.65 -0.55
C MET A 216 -20.74 9.33 -0.68
N ALA A 217 -21.58 10.36 -0.82
CA ALA A 217 -23.02 10.18 -1.00
C ALA A 217 -23.37 9.42 -2.30
N GLY A 218 -22.64 9.72 -3.39
CA GLY A 218 -22.78 9.01 -4.67
C GLY A 218 -22.48 7.52 -4.52
N PHE A 219 -21.37 7.18 -3.88
CA PHE A 219 -21.01 5.79 -3.63
C PHE A 219 -22.00 5.08 -2.70
N PHE A 220 -22.49 5.73 -1.63
CA PHE A 220 -23.50 5.13 -0.76
C PHE A 220 -24.81 4.83 -1.50
N LYS A 221 -25.30 5.75 -2.34
CA LYS A 221 -26.48 5.50 -3.17
C LYS A 221 -26.26 4.32 -4.11
N LYS A 222 -25.06 4.19 -4.68
CA LYS A 222 -24.68 3.05 -5.51
C LYS A 222 -24.73 1.75 -4.72
N MET A 223 -24.15 1.71 -3.52
CA MET A 223 -24.22 0.55 -2.62
C MET A 223 -25.66 0.19 -2.25
N GLN A 224 -26.52 1.19 -2.02
CA GLN A 224 -27.94 0.98 -1.74
C GLN A 224 -28.68 0.39 -2.95
N ALA A 225 -28.50 0.95 -4.15
CA ALA A 225 -29.13 0.49 -5.38
C ALA A 225 -28.68 -0.93 -5.76
N ASN A 226 -27.41 -1.21 -5.53
CA ASN A 226 -26.76 -2.47 -5.84
C ASN A 226 -26.86 -3.50 -4.71
N SER A 227 -27.55 -3.16 -3.61
CA SER A 227 -27.62 -4.02 -2.43
C SER A 227 -28.30 -5.38 -2.68
N ARG A 228 -29.12 -5.49 -3.74
CA ARG A 228 -29.75 -6.74 -4.20
C ARG A 228 -28.90 -7.56 -5.18
N TYR A 229 -27.92 -6.95 -5.84
CA TYR A 229 -27.12 -7.60 -6.90
C TYR A 229 -25.77 -8.11 -6.40
N TYR A 230 -25.22 -7.49 -5.35
CA TYR A 230 -23.86 -7.77 -4.85
C TYR A 230 -23.83 -8.33 -3.44
N PHE A 231 -24.96 -8.41 -2.76
CA PHE A 231 -25.08 -9.08 -1.48
C PHE A 231 -26.09 -10.20 -1.66
N SER A 232 -25.79 -11.40 -1.15
CA SER A 232 -26.79 -12.46 -1.10
C SER A 232 -28.01 -11.95 -0.32
N ASP A 233 -29.21 -12.18 -0.86
CA ASP A 233 -30.50 -11.70 -0.34
C ASP A 233 -30.81 -12.10 1.13
N ASN A 234 -29.91 -12.86 1.79
CA ASN A 234 -30.09 -13.43 3.11
C ASN A 234 -29.14 -12.88 4.19
N LEU A 235 -28.35 -11.82 3.93
CA LEU A 235 -27.51 -11.19 4.96
C LEU A 235 -28.24 -10.00 5.61
N PRO A 236 -28.73 -10.12 6.86
CA PRO A 236 -29.29 -8.97 7.59
C PRO A 236 -28.28 -7.81 7.66
N ALA A 237 -28.75 -6.57 7.64
CA ALA A 237 -27.90 -5.36 7.55
C ALA A 237 -26.83 -5.25 8.65
N ILE A 238 -27.01 -5.94 9.78
CA ILE A 238 -26.04 -6.08 10.88
C ILE A 238 -24.81 -6.93 10.50
N LEU A 239 -24.98 -7.82 9.52
CA LEU A 239 -23.95 -8.70 8.98
C LEU A 239 -23.28 -8.12 7.73
N ARG A 240 -23.32 -6.79 7.56
CA ARG A 240 -22.50 -6.07 6.58
C ARG A 240 -21.35 -5.42 7.36
N THR A 241 -20.14 -5.41 6.81
CA THR A 241 -18.96 -4.77 7.44
C THR A 241 -19.25 -3.30 7.80
N HIS A 242 -20.02 -2.60 6.96
CA HIS A 242 -20.48 -1.23 7.19
C HIS A 242 -21.99 -1.14 6.92
N PRO A 243 -22.86 -1.21 7.95
CA PRO A 243 -24.30 -1.06 7.77
C PRO A 243 -24.66 0.32 7.22
N LEU A 244 -25.31 0.36 6.05
CA LEU A 244 -25.75 1.60 5.42
C LEU A 244 -27.26 1.81 5.65
N ASP A 245 -27.63 3.00 6.12
CA ASP A 245 -29.02 3.44 6.30
C ASP A 245 -29.30 4.75 5.55
N HIS A 246 -30.57 5.13 5.47
CA HIS A 246 -30.98 6.37 4.81
C HIS A 246 -30.43 7.62 5.51
N ASP A 247 -30.24 7.58 6.83
CA ASP A 247 -29.71 8.70 7.60
C ASP A 247 -28.27 9.04 7.19
N ARG A 248 -27.42 8.03 7.00
CA ARG A 248 -26.03 8.21 6.56
C ARG A 248 -25.97 8.84 5.17
N ILE A 249 -26.83 8.41 4.25
CA ILE A 249 -26.92 9.00 2.90
C ILE A 249 -27.33 10.47 3.01
N ALA A 250 -28.40 10.76 3.75
CA ALA A 250 -28.90 12.12 3.92
C ALA A 250 -27.88 13.04 4.62
N GLU A 251 -27.18 12.53 5.64
CA GLU A 251 -26.13 13.28 6.32
C GLU A 251 -24.92 13.53 5.40
N ALA A 252 -24.50 12.54 4.62
CA ALA A 252 -23.42 12.69 3.64
C ALA A 252 -23.77 13.73 2.57
N GLU A 253 -25.00 13.72 2.05
CA GLU A 253 -25.49 14.73 1.11
C GLU A 253 -25.49 16.13 1.73
N ASN A 254 -26.06 16.27 2.93
CA ASN A 254 -26.12 17.55 3.63
C ASN A 254 -24.73 18.12 3.87
N ARG A 255 -23.78 17.29 4.32
CA ARG A 255 -22.39 17.72 4.55
C ARG A 255 -21.62 18.02 3.26
N SER A 256 -22.02 17.40 2.15
CA SER A 256 -21.39 17.61 0.83
C SER A 256 -21.94 18.82 0.08
N SER A 257 -23.00 19.47 0.60
CA SER A 257 -23.62 20.66 0.00
C SER A 257 -22.75 21.93 0.05
N TYR A 258 -21.61 21.90 0.77
CA TYR A 258 -20.73 23.06 0.93
C TYR A 258 -19.85 23.31 -0.30
N ARG A 259 -20.02 24.52 -0.90
CA ARG A 259 -19.40 25.08 -2.13
C ARG A 259 -20.00 24.57 -3.45
N ARG A 260 -21.11 25.20 -3.87
CA ARG A 260 -21.69 25.06 -5.23
C ARG A 260 -20.71 25.41 -6.37
N ASP A 261 -19.67 26.20 -6.09
CA ASP A 261 -18.86 26.85 -7.14
C ASP A 261 -17.50 26.20 -7.40
N LYS A 262 -17.06 25.19 -6.63
CA LYS A 262 -15.80 24.50 -6.89
C LYS A 262 -16.03 23.36 -7.89
N LYS A 263 -15.57 23.53 -9.13
CA LYS A 263 -15.47 22.42 -10.09
C LYS A 263 -14.36 21.47 -9.63
N PHE A 264 -14.73 20.24 -9.28
CA PHE A 264 -13.77 19.16 -9.10
C PHE A 264 -13.46 18.57 -10.47
N ILE A 265 -12.18 18.52 -10.82
CA ILE A 265 -11.71 17.98 -12.10
C ILE A 265 -11.33 16.52 -11.83
N ASP A 266 -11.92 15.60 -12.58
CA ASP A 266 -11.55 14.20 -12.54
C ASP A 266 -10.08 14.02 -12.96
N ASN A 267 -9.33 13.20 -12.23
CA ASN A 267 -7.97 12.84 -12.59
C ASN A 267 -7.98 11.80 -13.73
N PRO A 268 -7.46 12.11 -14.93
CA PRO A 268 -7.43 11.13 -16.04
C PRO A 268 -6.68 9.84 -15.71
N SER A 269 -5.71 9.91 -14.79
CA SER A 269 -4.92 8.75 -14.35
C SER A 269 -5.76 7.71 -13.60
N TYR A 270 -6.89 8.12 -12.99
CA TYR A 270 -7.83 7.21 -12.35
C TYR A 270 -8.39 6.19 -13.33
N TYR A 271 -8.78 6.65 -14.52
CA TYR A 271 -9.35 5.77 -15.53
C TYR A 271 -8.31 4.79 -16.08
N LEU A 272 -7.04 5.20 -16.18
CA LEU A 272 -5.93 4.29 -16.51
C LEU A 272 -5.72 3.23 -15.41
N PHE A 273 -5.72 3.66 -14.15
CA PHE A 273 -5.65 2.78 -13.00
C PHE A 273 -6.82 1.78 -12.97
N LYS A 274 -8.05 2.25 -13.22
CA LYS A 274 -9.24 1.41 -13.24
C LYS A 274 -9.16 0.32 -14.32
N GLU A 275 -8.70 0.67 -15.52
CA GLU A 275 -8.50 -0.30 -16.60
C GLU A 275 -7.32 -1.24 -16.33
N LEU A 276 -6.24 -0.76 -15.69
CA LEU A 276 -5.18 -1.62 -15.16
C LEU A 276 -5.77 -2.68 -14.21
N ILE A 277 -6.56 -2.27 -13.21
CA ILE A 277 -7.22 -3.22 -12.29
C ILE A 277 -8.10 -4.21 -13.04
N ARG A 278 -8.91 -3.74 -14.01
CA ARG A 278 -9.76 -4.61 -14.83
C ARG A 278 -8.95 -5.70 -15.54
N THR A 279 -7.81 -5.35 -16.13
CA THR A 279 -6.94 -6.32 -16.82
C THR A 279 -6.23 -7.28 -15.87
N LEU A 280 -5.97 -6.88 -14.62
CA LEU A 280 -5.30 -7.71 -13.61
C LEU A 280 -6.21 -8.76 -12.99
N VAL A 281 -7.53 -8.56 -13.01
CA VAL A 281 -8.52 -9.48 -12.42
C VAL A 281 -9.41 -10.19 -13.43
N ALA A 282 -9.23 -9.92 -14.72
CA ALA A 282 -9.99 -10.61 -15.75
C ALA A 282 -9.58 -12.09 -15.81
N ASN A 283 -10.54 -12.98 -15.62
CA ASN A 283 -10.33 -14.43 -15.72
C ASN A 283 -10.37 -14.94 -17.18
N ASP A 284 -11.02 -14.20 -18.08
CA ASP A 284 -11.19 -14.57 -19.48
C ASP A 284 -10.67 -13.45 -20.39
N SER A 285 -9.52 -13.69 -21.00
CA SER A 285 -8.88 -12.77 -21.93
C SER A 285 -9.75 -12.47 -23.16
N LYS A 286 -10.58 -13.42 -23.62
CA LYS A 286 -11.47 -13.21 -24.77
C LYS A 286 -12.57 -12.22 -24.42
N GLN A 287 -13.26 -12.43 -23.29
CA GLN A 287 -14.28 -11.50 -22.81
C GLN A 287 -13.70 -10.11 -22.56
N LEU A 288 -12.48 -10.02 -22.02
CA LEU A 288 -11.80 -8.74 -21.81
C LEU A 288 -11.52 -8.01 -23.13
N ILE A 289 -11.07 -8.73 -24.16
CA ILE A 289 -10.83 -8.16 -25.49
C ILE A 289 -12.16 -7.67 -26.11
N GLU A 290 -13.23 -8.46 -26.03
CA GLU A 290 -14.56 -8.07 -26.53
C GLU A 290 -15.10 -6.83 -25.80
N TYR A 291 -14.92 -6.75 -24.48
CA TYR A 291 -15.24 -5.56 -23.68
C TYR A 291 -14.59 -4.30 -24.25
N TYR A 292 -13.29 -4.34 -24.54
CA TYR A 292 -12.58 -3.19 -25.07
C TYR A 292 -12.95 -2.84 -26.52
N GLN A 293 -13.22 -3.85 -27.34
CA GLN A 293 -13.61 -3.65 -28.74
C GLN A 293 -15.00 -3.02 -28.89
N HIS A 294 -15.94 -3.38 -28.02
CA HIS A 294 -17.36 -3.04 -28.19
C HIS A 294 -17.94 -2.15 -27.10
N GLN A 295 -17.64 -2.42 -25.83
CA GLN A 295 -18.30 -1.74 -24.70
C GLN A 295 -17.55 -0.47 -24.28
N CYS A 296 -16.24 -0.59 -24.05
CA CYS A 296 -15.43 0.53 -23.53
C CYS A 296 -15.32 1.67 -24.55
N ARG A 297 -15.28 1.37 -25.86
CA ARG A 297 -15.18 2.37 -26.93
C ARG A 297 -16.26 3.46 -26.87
N ASN A 298 -17.43 3.14 -26.31
CA ASN A 298 -18.55 4.07 -26.16
C ASN A 298 -18.55 4.82 -24.82
N SER A 299 -17.65 4.47 -23.89
CA SER A 299 -17.43 5.24 -22.67
C SER A 299 -16.67 6.52 -23.00
N GLY A 300 -17.00 7.65 -22.38
CA GLY A 300 -16.35 8.95 -22.64
C GLY A 300 -14.84 9.02 -22.37
N TYR A 301 -14.17 7.90 -22.08
CA TYR A 301 -12.76 7.78 -21.70
C TYR A 301 -11.94 6.95 -22.70
N SER A 302 -11.97 7.37 -23.98
CA SER A 302 -11.33 6.65 -25.11
C SER A 302 -9.85 6.29 -24.87
N ASP A 303 -9.05 7.20 -24.30
CA ASP A 303 -7.62 6.95 -24.02
C ASP A 303 -7.42 5.80 -23.01
N ALA A 304 -8.24 5.75 -21.96
CA ALA A 304 -8.16 4.70 -20.95
C ALA A 304 -8.60 3.34 -21.49
N CYS A 305 -9.64 3.32 -22.32
CA CYS A 305 -10.05 2.10 -23.03
C CYS A 305 -8.97 1.58 -23.98
N GLN A 306 -8.30 2.46 -24.72
CA GLN A 306 -7.18 2.05 -25.57
C GLN A 306 -6.01 1.52 -24.75
N TYR A 307 -5.72 2.14 -23.60
CA TYR A 307 -4.69 1.65 -22.69
C TYR A 307 -5.04 0.26 -22.13
N GLY A 308 -6.26 0.07 -21.61
CA GLY A 308 -6.74 -1.23 -21.14
C GLY A 308 -6.73 -2.29 -22.23
N TYR A 309 -7.09 -1.92 -23.46
CA TYR A 309 -7.02 -2.82 -24.61
C TYR A 309 -5.59 -3.25 -24.92
N SER A 310 -4.64 -2.32 -24.90
CA SER A 310 -3.21 -2.62 -25.04
C SER A 310 -2.71 -3.58 -23.95
N LEU A 311 -3.13 -3.41 -22.70
CA LEU A 311 -2.80 -4.33 -21.62
C LEU A 311 -3.40 -5.72 -21.85
N ALA A 312 -4.66 -5.80 -22.28
CA ALA A 312 -5.30 -7.07 -22.62
C ALA A 312 -4.56 -7.80 -23.75
N LEU A 313 -4.09 -7.07 -24.77
CA LEU A 313 -3.28 -7.60 -25.87
C LEU A 313 -1.89 -8.08 -25.38
N LEU A 314 -1.27 -7.35 -24.45
CA LEU A 314 -0.01 -7.77 -23.81
C LEU A 314 -0.16 -9.09 -23.06
N ASN A 315 -1.27 -9.27 -22.32
CA ASN A 315 -1.56 -10.49 -21.57
C ASN A 315 -1.69 -11.74 -22.46
N ILE A 316 -2.03 -11.57 -23.74
CA ILE A 316 -2.09 -12.65 -24.75
C ILE A 316 -0.93 -12.60 -25.75
N HIS A 317 0.16 -11.93 -25.38
CA HIS A 317 1.41 -11.83 -26.15
C HIS A 317 1.29 -11.21 -27.55
N ARG A 318 0.24 -10.42 -27.81
CA ARG A 318 0.05 -9.68 -29.08
C ARG A 318 0.78 -8.35 -29.05
N TYR A 319 2.10 -8.41 -28.90
CA TYR A 319 2.95 -7.25 -28.63
C TYR A 319 2.95 -6.19 -29.73
N HIS A 320 2.90 -6.60 -31.02
CA HIS A 320 2.82 -5.67 -32.14
C HIS A 320 1.54 -4.81 -32.10
N GLU A 321 0.41 -5.43 -31.78
CA GLU A 321 -0.88 -4.75 -31.73
C GLU A 321 -0.99 -3.87 -30.50
N ALA A 322 -0.53 -4.36 -29.34
CA ALA A 322 -0.42 -3.54 -28.14
C ALA A 322 0.39 -2.26 -28.40
N LYS A 323 1.56 -2.38 -29.04
CA LYS A 323 2.39 -1.24 -29.46
C LYS A 323 1.67 -0.28 -30.42
N ASN A 324 0.90 -0.80 -31.38
CA ASN A 324 0.14 0.04 -32.31
C ASN A 324 -0.92 0.88 -31.58
N HIS A 325 -1.63 0.29 -30.61
CA HIS A 325 -2.61 1.00 -29.79
C HIS A 325 -1.98 1.98 -28.78
N LEU A 326 -0.78 1.68 -28.25
CA LEU A 326 -0.07 2.59 -27.32
C LEU A 326 0.57 3.79 -28.02
N SER A 327 0.96 3.63 -29.29
CA SER A 327 1.64 4.68 -30.06
C SER A 327 0.90 6.03 -30.11
N PRO A 328 -0.40 6.11 -30.44
CA PRO A 328 -1.14 7.37 -30.39
C PRO A 328 -1.25 7.95 -28.97
N LEU A 329 -1.40 7.11 -27.94
CA LEU A 329 -1.48 7.55 -26.54
C LEU A 329 -0.17 8.21 -26.08
N ILE A 330 0.98 7.63 -26.45
CA ILE A 330 2.30 8.19 -26.16
C ILE A 330 2.55 9.47 -26.94
N LYS A 331 2.10 9.57 -28.20
CA LYS A 331 2.22 10.83 -28.96
C LYS A 331 1.47 11.98 -28.28
N LYS A 332 0.29 11.69 -27.69
CA LYS A 332 -0.51 12.67 -26.95
C LYS A 332 0.13 13.03 -25.61
N ASN A 333 0.58 12.04 -24.84
CA ASN A 333 1.17 12.22 -23.51
C ASN A 333 2.50 11.44 -23.38
N PRO A 334 3.63 12.01 -23.85
CA PRO A 334 4.91 11.30 -23.92
C PRO A 334 5.50 10.91 -22.57
N GLU A 335 5.21 11.63 -21.50
CA GLU A 335 5.78 11.38 -20.17
C GLU A 335 4.84 10.58 -19.26
N ASN A 336 3.69 10.10 -19.77
CA ASN A 336 2.77 9.30 -18.97
C ASN A 336 3.37 7.93 -18.62
N LEU A 337 3.56 7.69 -17.32
CA LEU A 337 4.19 6.51 -16.74
C LEU A 337 3.49 5.21 -17.18
N TYR A 338 2.14 5.16 -17.18
CA TYR A 338 1.37 3.97 -17.57
C TYR A 338 1.65 3.56 -19.01
N TYR A 339 1.63 4.54 -19.94
CA TYR A 339 1.85 4.28 -21.36
C TYR A 339 3.28 3.87 -21.65
N GLN A 340 4.25 4.55 -21.03
CA GLN A 340 5.67 4.24 -21.25
C GLN A 340 6.06 2.87 -20.70
N ILE A 341 5.50 2.44 -19.56
CA ILE A 341 5.73 1.09 -19.02
C ILE A 341 5.12 0.03 -19.94
N ALA A 342 3.85 0.17 -20.34
CA ALA A 342 3.21 -0.79 -21.25
C ALA A 342 3.91 -0.86 -22.62
N MET A 343 4.44 0.26 -23.11
CA MET A 343 5.22 0.30 -24.35
C MET A 343 6.57 -0.40 -24.19
N ALA A 344 7.24 -0.20 -23.06
CA ALA A 344 8.48 -0.92 -22.77
C ALA A 344 8.24 -2.44 -22.67
N GLU A 345 7.14 -2.87 -22.04
CA GLU A 345 6.75 -4.28 -22.01
C GLU A 345 6.47 -4.84 -23.41
N SER A 346 5.77 -4.07 -24.26
CA SER A 346 5.55 -4.44 -25.67
C SER A 346 6.88 -4.56 -26.43
N GLU A 347 7.81 -3.63 -26.22
CA GLU A 347 9.13 -3.65 -26.86
C GLU A 347 10.01 -4.81 -26.37
N ILE A 348 9.95 -5.17 -25.09
CA ILE A 348 10.62 -6.37 -24.55
C ILE A 348 10.07 -7.62 -25.24
N GLY A 349 8.75 -7.78 -25.32
CA GLY A 349 8.12 -8.92 -26.01
C GLY A 349 8.48 -9.01 -27.50
N LEU A 350 8.71 -7.86 -28.15
CA LEU A 350 9.20 -7.76 -29.53
C LEU A 350 10.73 -7.91 -29.66
N LYS A 351 11.44 -8.25 -28.59
CA LYS A 351 12.91 -8.34 -28.55
C LYS A 351 13.65 -7.03 -28.85
N ASN A 352 12.96 -5.89 -28.77
CA ASN A 352 13.53 -4.55 -28.94
C ASN A 352 14.10 -4.02 -27.61
N HIS A 353 15.00 -4.79 -27.01
CA HIS A 353 15.49 -4.58 -25.64
C HIS A 353 16.15 -3.21 -25.42
N SER A 354 16.87 -2.69 -26.42
CA SER A 354 17.56 -1.40 -26.31
C SER A 354 16.56 -0.25 -26.09
N ASN A 355 15.51 -0.20 -26.90
CA ASN A 355 14.48 0.85 -26.83
C ASN A 355 13.70 0.76 -25.51
N ALA A 356 13.32 -0.45 -25.11
CA ALA A 356 12.59 -0.67 -23.86
C ALA A 356 13.39 -0.17 -22.65
N LEU A 357 14.67 -0.55 -22.57
CA LEU A 357 15.54 -0.13 -21.48
C LEU A 357 15.83 1.37 -21.51
N GLN A 358 15.92 1.99 -22.68
CA GLN A 358 16.07 3.45 -22.79
C GLN A 358 14.84 4.17 -22.21
N LYS A 359 13.63 3.72 -22.53
CA LYS A 359 12.38 4.27 -21.99
C LYS A 359 12.32 4.11 -20.47
N LEU A 360 12.53 2.90 -19.97
CA LEU A 360 12.50 2.62 -18.53
C LEU A 360 13.58 3.40 -17.76
N ASN A 361 14.79 3.52 -18.32
CA ASN A 361 15.84 4.32 -17.72
C ASN A 361 15.49 5.82 -17.70
N LYS A 362 14.86 6.33 -18.76
CA LYS A 362 14.38 7.73 -18.80
C LYS A 362 13.31 7.95 -17.72
N LEU A 363 12.35 7.04 -17.58
CA LEU A 363 11.33 7.09 -16.52
C LEU A 363 11.96 7.11 -15.13
N TYR A 364 12.88 6.19 -14.85
CA TYR A 364 13.59 6.15 -13.56
C TYR A 364 14.41 7.43 -13.32
N THR A 365 15.04 7.99 -14.35
CA THR A 365 15.82 9.24 -14.22
C THR A 365 14.92 10.43 -13.89
N ASN A 366 13.71 10.49 -14.46
CA ASN A 366 12.74 11.54 -14.19
C ASN A 366 12.06 11.38 -12.82
N TYR A 367 11.90 10.14 -12.35
CA TYR A 367 11.21 9.81 -11.11
C TYR A 367 12.02 8.79 -10.26
N PRO A 368 13.19 9.19 -9.72
CA PRO A 368 14.13 8.26 -9.08
C PRO A 368 13.59 7.60 -7.80
N ASP A 369 12.66 8.27 -7.12
CA ASP A 369 12.07 7.80 -5.86
C ASP A 369 10.67 7.16 -6.05
N ASN A 370 10.18 7.06 -7.29
CA ASN A 370 8.88 6.48 -7.60
C ASN A 370 8.98 4.95 -7.64
N TYR A 371 8.16 4.27 -6.83
CA TYR A 371 8.18 2.82 -6.68
C TYR A 371 7.98 2.09 -8.02
N SER A 372 6.98 2.51 -8.81
CA SER A 372 6.70 1.93 -10.13
C SER A 372 7.86 2.08 -11.10
N ALA A 373 8.51 3.25 -11.15
CA ALA A 373 9.66 3.47 -12.02
C ALA A 373 10.84 2.55 -11.65
N ILE A 374 11.14 2.40 -10.35
CA ILE A 374 12.18 1.49 -9.85
C ILE A 374 11.85 0.04 -10.23
N MET A 375 10.65 -0.43 -9.89
CA MET A 375 10.23 -1.81 -10.09
C MET A 375 10.15 -2.18 -11.57
N SER A 376 9.58 -1.30 -12.41
CA SER A 376 9.49 -1.54 -13.85
C SER A 376 10.86 -1.51 -14.52
N TYR A 377 11.77 -0.61 -14.10
CA TYR A 377 13.12 -0.60 -14.66
C TYR A 377 13.93 -1.83 -14.25
N ALA A 378 13.84 -2.24 -12.98
CA ALA A 378 14.47 -3.45 -12.48
C ALA A 378 13.95 -4.71 -13.20
N LYS A 379 12.62 -4.84 -13.36
CA LYS A 379 12.00 -5.92 -14.16
C LYS A 379 12.55 -5.94 -15.58
N GLY A 380 12.54 -4.81 -16.28
CA GLY A 380 13.08 -4.73 -17.64
C GLY A 380 14.56 -5.09 -17.74
N LEU A 381 15.38 -4.73 -16.75
CA LEU A 381 16.79 -5.13 -16.68
C LEU A 381 16.95 -6.64 -16.53
N LEU A 382 16.13 -7.29 -15.69
CA LEU A 382 16.16 -8.74 -15.50
C LEU A 382 15.74 -9.50 -16.76
N GLU A 383 14.67 -9.06 -17.43
CA GLU A 383 14.20 -9.69 -18.69
C GLU A 383 15.26 -9.66 -19.80
N VAL A 384 16.17 -8.69 -19.77
CA VAL A 384 17.27 -8.52 -20.75
C VAL A 384 18.60 -9.13 -20.24
N GLY A 385 18.61 -9.76 -19.06
CA GLY A 385 19.79 -10.39 -18.47
C GLY A 385 20.82 -9.41 -17.88
N LYS A 386 20.43 -8.16 -17.61
CA LYS A 386 21.27 -7.13 -16.95
C LYS A 386 21.13 -7.18 -15.43
N SER A 387 21.22 -8.36 -14.84
CA SER A 387 20.83 -8.64 -13.46
C SER A 387 21.71 -7.94 -12.42
N GLU A 388 23.00 -7.72 -12.69
CA GLU A 388 23.89 -6.95 -11.79
C GLU A 388 23.47 -5.48 -11.67
N LYS A 389 23.02 -4.86 -12.77
CA LYS A 389 22.47 -3.49 -12.75
C LYS A 389 21.14 -3.45 -12.02
N ALA A 390 20.29 -4.47 -12.22
CA ALA A 390 19.02 -4.61 -11.50
C ALA A 390 19.26 -4.74 -9.99
N ALA A 391 20.21 -5.57 -9.55
CA ALA A 391 20.55 -5.75 -8.14
C ALA A 391 21.00 -4.43 -7.49
N ARG A 392 21.88 -3.66 -8.15
CA ARG A 392 22.30 -2.33 -7.65
C ARG A 392 21.15 -1.33 -7.53
N LEU A 393 20.24 -1.31 -8.51
CA LEU A 393 19.04 -0.47 -8.47
C LEU A 393 18.12 -0.88 -7.30
N LEU A 394 17.83 -2.16 -7.18
CA LEU A 394 16.95 -2.71 -6.14
C LEU A 394 17.55 -2.58 -4.74
N LEU A 395 18.88 -2.65 -4.58
CA LEU A 395 19.53 -2.36 -3.30
C LEU A 395 19.28 -0.93 -2.82
N LYS A 396 19.24 0.04 -3.75
CA LYS A 396 18.85 1.42 -3.40
C LYS A 396 17.38 1.50 -3.02
N GLY A 397 16.51 0.88 -3.84
CA GLY A 397 15.07 0.79 -3.56
C GLY A 397 14.76 0.14 -2.20
N ASN A 398 15.46 -0.93 -1.82
CA ASN A 398 15.25 -1.65 -0.55
C ASN A 398 15.58 -0.79 0.67
N ARG A 399 16.44 0.23 0.54
CA ARG A 399 16.72 1.18 1.63
C ARG A 399 15.55 2.12 1.88
N GLN A 400 14.80 2.43 0.82
CA GLN A 400 13.60 3.27 0.86
C GLN A 400 12.35 2.46 1.26
N PHE A 401 12.19 1.27 0.69
CA PHE A 401 11.02 0.39 0.86
C PHE A 401 11.38 -0.88 1.66
N LYS A 402 11.85 -0.70 2.92
CA LYS A 402 12.49 -1.76 3.74
C LYS A 402 11.67 -3.03 4.01
N LYS A 403 10.34 -2.92 4.02
CA LYS A 403 9.41 -4.03 4.32
C LYS A 403 8.61 -4.47 3.09
N ASP A 404 9.07 -4.12 1.89
CA ASP A 404 8.37 -4.44 0.64
C ASP A 404 8.78 -5.82 0.12
N LEU A 405 7.85 -6.78 0.22
CA LEU A 405 8.09 -8.16 -0.21
C LEU A 405 8.34 -8.31 -1.73
N PRO A 406 7.59 -7.66 -2.64
CA PRO A 406 7.87 -7.70 -4.08
C PRO A 406 9.29 -7.26 -4.44
N LEU A 407 9.74 -6.13 -3.90
CA LEU A 407 11.08 -5.59 -4.11
C LEU A 407 12.14 -6.53 -3.53
N CYS A 408 11.92 -7.03 -2.31
CA CYS A 408 12.82 -8.00 -1.67
C CYS A 408 13.03 -9.24 -2.55
N ARG A 409 11.94 -9.86 -3.03
CA ARG A 409 12.00 -11.04 -3.89
C ARG A 409 12.69 -10.74 -5.23
N MET A 410 12.40 -9.59 -5.82
CA MET A 410 13.06 -9.17 -7.07
C MET A 410 14.56 -8.92 -6.86
N LEU A 411 14.97 -8.38 -5.71
CA LEU A 411 16.37 -8.19 -5.35
C LEU A 411 17.09 -9.52 -5.17
N ALA A 412 16.50 -10.47 -4.44
CA ALA A 412 17.07 -11.80 -4.28
C ALA A 412 17.26 -12.50 -5.63
N ARG A 413 16.26 -12.42 -6.52
CA ARG A 413 16.36 -12.91 -7.90
C ARG A 413 17.50 -12.24 -8.67
N ALA A 414 17.57 -10.91 -8.62
CA ALA A 414 18.60 -10.13 -9.32
C ALA A 414 20.02 -10.50 -8.85
N GLN A 415 20.20 -10.67 -7.54
CA GLN A 415 21.47 -11.09 -6.95
C GLN A 415 21.85 -12.50 -7.42
N GLY A 416 20.91 -13.45 -7.40
CA GLY A 416 21.13 -14.82 -7.85
C GLY A 416 21.54 -14.89 -9.33
N GLU A 417 20.79 -14.22 -10.20
CA GLU A 417 21.12 -14.14 -11.64
C GLU A 417 22.44 -13.39 -11.92
N SER A 418 22.87 -12.50 -11.01
CA SER A 418 24.15 -11.79 -11.09
C SER A 418 25.33 -12.55 -10.46
N LYS A 419 25.14 -13.82 -10.06
CA LYS A 419 26.15 -14.67 -9.39
C LYS A 419 26.63 -14.15 -8.03
N GLN A 420 25.82 -13.35 -7.35
CA GLN A 420 26.03 -12.93 -5.96
C GLN A 420 25.23 -13.86 -5.03
N GLU A 421 25.58 -15.14 -5.00
CA GLU A 421 24.76 -16.18 -4.39
C GLU A 421 24.61 -16.00 -2.87
N GLU A 422 25.70 -15.70 -2.16
CA GLU A 422 25.69 -15.44 -0.72
C GLU A 422 24.73 -14.30 -0.33
N TYR A 423 24.70 -13.24 -1.15
CA TYR A 423 23.77 -12.13 -0.98
C TYR A 423 22.35 -12.50 -1.37
N ALA A 424 22.16 -13.30 -2.42
CA ALA A 424 20.84 -13.79 -2.82
C ALA A 424 20.19 -14.61 -1.70
N TYR A 425 20.93 -15.54 -1.10
CA TYR A 425 20.45 -16.35 0.03
C TYR A 425 20.18 -15.49 1.27
N PHE A 426 21.04 -14.52 1.57
CA PHE A 426 20.82 -13.57 2.65
C PHE A 426 19.54 -12.75 2.43
N THR A 427 19.36 -12.13 1.25
CA THR A 427 18.16 -11.35 0.93
C THR A 427 16.91 -12.23 0.91
N GLN A 428 16.98 -13.44 0.34
CA GLN A 428 15.87 -14.39 0.35
C GLN A 428 15.42 -14.72 1.77
N SER A 429 16.36 -14.84 2.72
CA SER A 429 16.01 -15.03 4.13
C SER A 429 15.21 -13.86 4.69
N GLN A 430 15.57 -12.62 4.34
CA GLN A 430 14.81 -11.42 4.75
C GLN A 430 13.39 -11.44 4.18
N CYS A 431 13.22 -11.86 2.92
CA CYS A 431 11.90 -11.97 2.31
C CYS A 431 11.04 -13.03 3.02
N LEU A 432 11.64 -14.17 3.37
CA LEU A 432 10.96 -15.23 4.14
C LEU A 432 10.55 -14.75 5.54
N LEU A 433 11.31 -13.86 6.17
CA LEU A 433 10.93 -13.24 7.44
C LEU A 433 9.74 -12.29 7.30
N LEU A 434 9.64 -11.54 6.19
CA LEU A 434 8.44 -10.73 5.90
C LEU A 434 7.18 -11.60 5.75
N GLU A 435 7.35 -12.85 5.30
CA GLU A 435 6.29 -13.87 5.25
C GLU A 435 6.15 -14.66 6.57
N GLY A 436 6.93 -14.35 7.61
CA GLY A 436 6.96 -15.05 8.90
C GLY A 436 7.41 -16.51 8.83
N LYS A 437 8.12 -16.90 7.78
CA LYS A 437 8.68 -18.26 7.57
C LYS A 437 10.06 -18.38 8.23
N HIS A 438 10.11 -18.22 9.56
CA HIS A 438 11.36 -18.17 10.35
C HIS A 438 12.28 -19.37 10.13
N ARG A 439 11.73 -20.60 10.14
CA ARG A 439 12.52 -21.82 9.93
C ARG A 439 13.16 -21.88 8.55
N GLU A 440 12.45 -21.44 7.53
CA GLU A 440 12.97 -21.35 6.16
C GLU A 440 14.04 -20.26 6.04
N ALA A 441 13.81 -19.09 6.65
CA ALA A 441 14.79 -18.01 6.69
C ALA A 441 16.12 -18.48 7.29
N VAL A 442 16.10 -19.19 8.42
CA VAL A 442 17.30 -19.77 9.05
C VAL A 442 18.00 -20.77 8.13
N ARG A 443 17.25 -21.59 7.36
CA ARG A 443 17.86 -22.49 6.38
C ARG A 443 18.61 -21.71 5.29
N GLN A 444 18.01 -20.64 4.75
CA GLN A 444 18.67 -19.80 3.75
C GLN A 444 19.91 -19.09 4.34
N LEU A 445 19.84 -18.59 5.57
CA LEU A 445 20.97 -17.97 6.26
C LEU A 445 22.15 -18.94 6.46
N LYS A 446 21.88 -20.21 6.78
CA LYS A 446 22.93 -21.23 6.88
C LYS A 446 23.61 -21.52 5.54
N VAL A 447 22.87 -21.44 4.44
CA VAL A 447 23.45 -21.56 3.09
C VAL A 447 24.30 -20.32 2.78
N ALA A 448 23.75 -19.11 3.01
CA ALA A 448 24.48 -17.85 2.86
C ALA A 448 25.80 -17.85 3.66
N GLN A 449 25.77 -18.36 4.90
CA GLN A 449 26.94 -18.44 5.77
C GLN A 449 28.06 -19.30 5.16
N LYS A 450 27.72 -20.44 4.54
CA LYS A 450 28.69 -21.33 3.91
C LYS A 450 29.35 -20.71 2.68
N LEU A 451 28.63 -19.84 1.98
CA LEU A 451 29.09 -19.15 0.77
C LEU A 451 29.87 -17.87 1.10
N ALA A 452 29.51 -17.16 2.18
CA ALA A 452 30.11 -15.89 2.60
C ALA A 452 31.49 -16.01 3.28
N GLN A 453 32.28 -17.05 2.99
CA GLN A 453 33.57 -17.29 3.68
C GLN A 453 34.57 -16.14 3.52
N ASN A 454 34.51 -15.46 2.37
CA ASN A 454 35.41 -14.35 2.02
C ASN A 454 34.81 -12.96 2.32
N ASP A 455 33.61 -12.90 2.90
CA ASP A 455 32.94 -11.64 3.26
C ASP A 455 32.64 -11.60 4.77
N PRO A 456 33.59 -11.10 5.59
CA PRO A 456 33.43 -11.09 7.04
C PRO A 456 32.25 -10.22 7.48
N TYR A 457 31.95 -9.13 6.77
CA TYR A 457 30.84 -8.25 7.11
C TYR A 457 29.49 -8.93 6.87
N LEU A 458 29.33 -9.62 5.74
CA LEU A 458 28.12 -10.39 5.47
C LEU A 458 27.95 -11.53 6.48
N ARG A 459 29.04 -12.22 6.84
CA ARG A 459 29.00 -13.30 7.83
C ARG A 459 28.51 -12.81 9.20
N GLU A 460 28.99 -11.67 9.69
CA GLU A 460 28.51 -11.10 10.95
C GLU A 460 27.04 -10.69 10.88
N ARG A 461 26.59 -10.13 9.73
CA ARG A 461 25.17 -9.83 9.51
C ARG A 461 24.29 -11.09 9.51
N ILE A 462 24.78 -12.18 8.92
CA ILE A 462 24.09 -13.48 8.92
C ILE A 462 23.96 -14.01 10.35
N LEU A 463 25.05 -14.01 11.13
CA LEU A 463 25.06 -14.47 12.52
C LEU A 463 24.08 -13.67 13.38
N ALA A 464 24.16 -12.34 13.32
CA ALA A 464 23.26 -11.45 14.04
C ALA A 464 21.77 -11.74 13.70
N MET A 465 21.46 -11.95 12.43
CA MET A 465 20.09 -12.27 12.00
C MET A 465 19.63 -13.65 12.47
N ILE A 466 20.50 -14.67 12.46
CA ILE A 466 20.16 -16.00 13.01
C ILE A 466 19.82 -15.88 14.50
N ASP A 467 20.59 -15.10 15.26
CA ASP A 467 20.37 -14.95 16.70
C ASP A 467 19.12 -14.10 17.00
N GLU A 468 18.85 -13.07 16.19
CA GLU A 468 17.59 -12.32 16.25
C GLU A 468 16.38 -13.23 16.03
N ILE A 469 16.41 -14.11 15.03
CA ILE A 469 15.32 -15.06 14.75
C ILE A 469 15.12 -16.04 15.91
N LYS A 470 16.19 -16.57 16.50
CA LYS A 470 16.09 -17.46 17.67
C LYS A 470 15.47 -16.76 18.86
N PHE A 471 15.93 -15.54 19.15
CA PHE A 471 15.40 -14.73 20.24
C PHE A 471 13.90 -14.44 20.07
N MET A 472 13.44 -14.16 18.84
CA MET A 472 12.02 -13.99 18.55
C MET A 472 11.22 -15.29 18.77
N ALA A 473 11.78 -16.45 18.38
CA ALA A 473 11.11 -17.74 18.54
C ALA A 473 11.02 -18.22 20.01
N GLU A 474 11.86 -17.71 20.90
CA GLU A 474 11.80 -18.01 22.34
C GLU A 474 10.72 -17.18 23.08
N ARG A 475 10.17 -16.14 22.43
CA ARG A 475 9.14 -15.24 22.99
C ARG A 475 7.71 -15.55 22.53
N THR A 476 7.56 -16.37 21.49
CA THR A 476 6.28 -16.86 20.94
C THR A 476 6.02 -18.27 21.42
#